data_AF-A0A559K582-F1
#
_entry.id   AF-A0A559K582-F1
#
_cell.length_a   1.000
_cell.length_b   1.000
_cell.length_c   1.000
_cell.angle_alpha   90.00
_cell.angle_beta   90.00
_cell.angle_gamma   90.00
#
_symmetry.space_group_name_H-M   'P 1'
#
loop_
_entity.id
_entity.type
_entity.pdbx_description
1 polymer ?
#
loop_
_entity_poly.entity_id
_entity_poly.type
_entity_poly.pdbx_seq_one_letter_code
_entity_poly.pdbx_strand_id
1 'polypeptide(L)'
;MRGEAVEMKVGEHMSKAILNVLEKCAPKLVERRRYLRSISSNESMISGQVDVEADTYCAPLLNKKIYELKRISGKLVETRNEVSRNILLNLENRVSPDEEVLDYQEYLEMQILILEKAIGKKQEQNRQFSHSVERNLIDHPFISSTTPNETTLRKSRNARGVLELNKSGFRNLYYQNGNGTLLLPYDARNLFGIFKLWELKGKNIDFEFDFRELLKCVYADINGGEYESLHTSLDNLGKTSIVMEEFYDAEAKKRKKTKIHNPIQTIEIDRETNRVSIKLSDDLHKNLMAGHVVAISMSLFNDLATPTSKNLYLTILNKVKDGEYILEVESLINHLGLHAYEKYKTYNMLKSSFEELLTFDVIKSFEFIKQARVPIKVIFEPSEWVLVRTKEDQPLLLG
;
A
#
# COMPACT_ATOMS: atom_id res chain seq x y z
N MET A 1 -43.29 30.75 -9.47
CA MET A 1 -43.02 29.38 -8.99
C MET A 1 -41.65 29.42 -8.34
N ARG A 2 -41.56 29.11 -7.04
CA ARG A 2 -40.30 29.14 -6.28
C ARG A 2 -39.50 27.90 -6.66
N GLY A 3 -38.23 28.08 -7.04
CA GLY A 3 -37.31 26.99 -7.32
C GLY A 3 -37.12 26.15 -6.07
N GLU A 4 -37.46 24.86 -6.17
CA GLU A 4 -37.03 23.87 -5.20
C GLU A 4 -35.52 23.69 -5.36
N ALA A 5 -34.77 24.05 -4.33
CA ALA A 5 -33.36 23.73 -4.23
C ALA A 5 -33.21 22.20 -4.36
N VAL A 6 -32.49 21.77 -5.39
CA VAL A 6 -32.15 20.37 -5.62
C VAL A 6 -31.14 19.97 -4.53
N GLU A 7 -31.64 19.58 -3.36
CA GLU A 7 -30.85 18.89 -2.34
C GLU A 7 -30.61 17.44 -2.81
N MET A 8 -29.70 17.27 -3.77
CA MET A 8 -29.23 15.95 -4.18
C MET A 8 -28.34 15.38 -3.07
N LYS A 9 -28.89 14.43 -2.30
CA LYS A 9 -28.19 13.63 -1.28
C LYS A 9 -27.10 12.76 -1.91
N VAL A 10 -25.94 13.36 -2.17
CA VAL A 10 -24.75 12.67 -2.72
C VAL A 10 -23.88 12.05 -1.60
N GLY A 11 -24.28 12.15 -0.33
CA GLY A 11 -23.34 12.05 0.81
C GLY A 11 -23.14 10.71 1.54
N GLU A 12 -24.02 9.70 1.45
CA GLU A 12 -24.04 8.65 2.51
C GLU A 12 -22.91 7.60 2.46
N HIS A 13 -22.14 7.50 1.37
CA HIS A 13 -21.07 6.48 1.24
C HIS A 13 -19.74 7.00 0.66
N MET A 14 -19.52 8.31 0.66
CA MET A 14 -18.27 8.89 0.16
C MET A 14 -17.31 9.25 1.27
N SER A 15 -16.00 9.13 0.99
CA SER A 15 -14.97 9.50 1.96
C SER A 15 -15.05 11.02 2.19
N LYS A 16 -15.52 11.42 3.38
CA LYS A 16 -15.61 12.83 3.76
C LYS A 16 -14.28 13.56 3.61
N ALA A 17 -13.16 12.87 3.86
CA ALA A 17 -11.84 13.44 3.70
C ALA A 17 -11.53 13.82 2.24
N ILE A 18 -11.91 12.98 1.27
CA ILE A 18 -11.72 13.28 -0.16
C ILE A 18 -12.64 14.42 -0.57
N LEU A 19 -13.93 14.35 -0.20
CA LEU A 19 -14.89 15.40 -0.53
C LEU A 19 -14.48 16.76 0.03
N ASN A 20 -14.03 16.84 1.28
CA ASN A 20 -13.56 18.08 1.88
C ASN A 20 -12.39 18.72 1.12
N VAL A 21 -11.49 17.91 0.55
CA VAL A 21 -10.40 18.42 -0.29
C VAL A 21 -10.96 18.98 -1.59
N LEU A 22 -11.89 18.27 -2.23
CA LEU A 22 -12.52 18.71 -3.47
C LEU A 22 -13.35 19.98 -3.28
N GLU A 23 -14.17 20.05 -2.22
CA GLU A 23 -14.96 21.22 -1.85
C GLU A 23 -14.10 22.45 -1.55
N LYS A 24 -12.90 22.25 -1.01
CA LYS A 24 -11.95 23.34 -0.75
C LYS A 24 -11.19 23.80 -2.00
N CYS A 25 -10.88 22.89 -2.91
CA CYS A 25 -9.98 23.15 -4.03
C CYS A 25 -10.69 23.46 -5.34
N ALA A 26 -11.81 22.79 -5.64
CA ALA A 26 -12.53 22.98 -6.90
C ALA A 26 -13.04 24.42 -7.11
N PRO A 27 -13.58 25.13 -6.10
CA PRO A 27 -14.02 26.52 -6.30
C PRO A 27 -12.89 27.44 -6.76
N LYS A 28 -11.68 27.25 -6.23
CA LYS A 28 -10.50 28.03 -6.63
C LYS A 28 -10.13 27.79 -8.09
N LEU A 29 -10.26 26.55 -8.54
CA LEU A 29 -9.97 26.18 -9.91
C LEU A 29 -11.03 26.71 -10.89
N VAL A 30 -12.30 26.75 -10.45
CA VAL A 30 -13.39 27.43 -11.18
C VAL A 30 -13.08 28.93 -11.32
N GLU A 31 -12.76 29.61 -10.23
CA GLU A 31 -12.38 31.04 -10.24
C GLU A 31 -11.20 31.29 -11.18
N ARG A 32 -10.18 30.42 -11.14
CA ARG A 32 -9.04 30.50 -12.04
C ARG A 32 -9.45 30.39 -13.50
N ARG A 33 -10.27 29.39 -13.85
CA ARG A 33 -10.75 29.19 -15.23
C ARG A 33 -11.54 30.40 -15.72
N ARG A 34 -12.41 30.96 -14.88
CA ARG A 34 -13.18 32.19 -15.18
C ARG A 34 -12.28 33.39 -15.42
N TYR A 35 -11.27 33.58 -14.57
CA TYR A 35 -10.26 34.63 -14.74
C TYR A 35 -9.48 34.46 -16.06
N LEU A 36 -9.11 33.24 -16.43
CA LEU A 36 -8.38 33.00 -17.68
C LEU A 36 -9.25 33.24 -18.91
N ARG A 37 -10.55 32.89 -18.85
CA ARG A 37 -11.53 33.17 -19.91
C ARG A 37 -11.81 34.66 -20.09
N SER A 38 -11.68 35.48 -19.05
CA SER A 38 -11.85 36.93 -19.18
C SER A 38 -10.67 37.62 -19.87
N ILE A 39 -9.52 36.95 -19.95
CA ILE A 39 -8.26 37.51 -20.50
C ILE A 39 -7.88 36.88 -21.84
N SER A 40 -8.31 35.65 -22.11
CA SER A 40 -7.98 34.92 -23.33
C SER A 40 -9.21 34.17 -23.86
N SER A 41 -9.34 34.09 -25.19
CA SER A 41 -10.32 33.23 -25.85
C SER A 41 -9.73 31.89 -26.31
N ASN A 42 -8.43 31.65 -26.07
CA ASN A 42 -7.76 30.41 -26.46
C ASN A 42 -8.01 29.31 -25.42
N GLU A 43 -9.03 28.48 -25.63
CA GLU A 43 -9.41 27.40 -24.70
C GLU A 43 -8.29 26.39 -24.47
N SER A 44 -7.41 26.14 -25.45
CA SER A 44 -6.28 25.22 -25.27
C SER A 44 -5.27 25.77 -24.25
N MET A 45 -4.98 27.07 -24.30
CA MET A 45 -4.11 27.72 -23.31
C MET A 45 -4.74 27.72 -21.93
N ILE A 46 -6.04 28.02 -21.84
CA ILE A 46 -6.80 28.05 -20.59
C ILE A 46 -6.78 26.66 -19.94
N SER A 47 -7.15 25.63 -20.70
CA SER A 47 -7.15 24.24 -20.25
C SER A 47 -5.77 23.81 -19.76
N GLY A 48 -4.70 24.11 -20.52
CA GLY A 48 -3.33 23.79 -20.10
C GLY A 48 -2.91 24.45 -18.78
N GLN A 49 -3.31 25.70 -18.52
CA GLN A 49 -3.01 26.35 -17.24
C GLN A 49 -3.84 25.80 -16.08
N VAL A 50 -5.13 25.53 -16.32
CA VAL A 50 -6.01 24.89 -15.32
C VAL A 50 -5.46 23.51 -14.95
N ASP A 51 -5.00 22.74 -15.92
CA ASP A 51 -4.38 21.43 -15.71
C ASP A 51 -3.15 21.48 -14.79
N VAL A 52 -2.26 22.46 -15.01
CA VAL A 52 -1.07 22.67 -14.17
C VAL A 52 -1.45 23.05 -12.73
N GLU A 53 -2.52 23.82 -12.56
CA GLU A 53 -2.98 24.22 -11.23
C GLU A 53 -3.69 23.08 -10.51
N ALA A 54 -4.50 22.29 -11.23
CA ALA A 54 -5.14 21.08 -10.71
C ALA A 54 -4.12 20.07 -10.17
N ASP A 55 -2.96 19.98 -10.82
CA ASP A 55 -1.83 19.16 -10.39
C ASP A 55 -1.30 19.51 -8.99
N THR A 56 -1.46 20.76 -8.55
CA THR A 56 -1.08 21.21 -7.21
C THR A 56 -2.15 20.83 -6.19
N TYR A 57 -3.43 20.95 -6.57
CA TYR A 57 -4.55 20.63 -5.69
C TYR A 57 -4.77 19.13 -5.47
N CYS A 58 -4.20 18.27 -6.31
CA CYS A 58 -4.32 16.83 -6.15
C CYS A 58 -3.39 16.24 -5.07
N ALA A 59 -2.35 16.97 -4.63
CA ALA A 59 -1.32 16.44 -3.71
C ALA A 59 -1.86 15.87 -2.39
N PRO A 60 -2.86 16.49 -1.71
CA PRO A 60 -3.44 15.94 -0.48
C PRO A 60 -4.20 14.61 -0.68
N LEU A 61 -4.52 14.23 -1.92
CA LEU A 61 -5.24 13.01 -2.24
C LEU A 61 -4.30 11.81 -2.47
N LEU A 62 -2.98 12.05 -2.62
CA LEU A 62 -2.02 11.00 -2.97
C LEU A 62 -1.86 9.92 -1.88
N ASN A 63 -2.18 10.24 -0.62
CA ASN A 63 -2.19 9.27 0.47
C ASN A 63 -3.49 8.45 0.58
N LYS A 64 -4.53 8.80 -0.20
CA LYS A 64 -5.81 8.08 -0.22
C LYS A 64 -5.76 6.89 -1.17
N LYS A 65 -6.53 5.84 -0.89
CA LYS A 65 -6.50 4.63 -1.70
C LYS A 65 -6.98 4.91 -3.12
N ILE A 66 -6.29 4.35 -4.12
CA ILE A 66 -6.65 4.60 -5.53
C ILE A 66 -8.07 4.14 -5.87
N TYR A 67 -8.56 3.04 -5.26
CA TYR A 67 -9.91 2.55 -5.50
C TYR A 67 -10.97 3.53 -4.96
N GLU A 68 -10.68 4.25 -3.87
CA GLU A 68 -11.59 5.27 -3.33
C GLU A 68 -11.66 6.48 -4.24
N LEU A 69 -10.50 6.92 -4.75
CA LEU A 69 -10.41 8.01 -5.72
C LEU A 69 -11.20 7.67 -6.98
N LYS A 70 -10.98 6.48 -7.56
CA LYS A 70 -11.72 6.00 -8.75
C LYS A 70 -13.22 5.89 -8.50
N ARG A 71 -13.63 5.37 -7.35
CA ARG A 71 -15.05 5.25 -6.98
C ARG A 71 -15.73 6.61 -6.88
N ILE A 72 -15.10 7.59 -6.24
CA ILE A 72 -15.66 8.94 -6.11
C ILE A 72 -15.67 9.63 -7.48
N SER A 73 -14.60 9.49 -8.26
CA SER A 73 -14.53 10.02 -9.63
C SER A 73 -15.66 9.48 -10.50
N GLY A 74 -15.94 8.17 -10.44
CA GLY A 74 -17.05 7.55 -11.18
C GLY A 74 -18.41 8.16 -10.83
N LYS A 75 -18.69 8.33 -9.53
CA LYS A 75 -19.93 8.98 -9.07
C LYS A 75 -20.05 10.42 -9.55
N LEU A 76 -18.98 11.20 -9.49
CA LEU A 76 -18.99 12.59 -9.96
C LEU A 76 -19.19 12.67 -11.48
N VAL A 77 -18.61 11.74 -12.25
CA VAL A 77 -18.83 11.64 -13.70
C VAL A 77 -20.29 11.30 -14.00
N GLU A 78 -20.90 10.36 -13.27
CA GLU A 78 -22.33 10.04 -13.37
C GLU A 78 -23.20 11.30 -13.11
N THR A 79 -22.97 11.99 -11.99
CA THR A 79 -23.69 13.23 -11.65
C THR A 79 -23.48 14.31 -12.71
N ARG A 80 -22.26 14.53 -13.21
CA ARG A 80 -21.98 15.50 -14.26
C ARG A 80 -22.72 15.17 -15.55
N ASN A 81 -22.81 13.90 -15.92
CA ASN A 81 -23.54 13.46 -17.11
C ASN A 81 -25.05 13.68 -16.97
N GLU A 82 -25.62 13.50 -15.78
CA GLU A 82 -27.02 13.83 -15.49
C GLU A 82 -27.29 15.32 -15.63
N VAL A 83 -26.44 16.17 -15.03
CA VAL A 83 -26.53 17.63 -15.15
C VAL A 83 -26.41 18.07 -16.62
N SER A 84 -25.43 17.52 -17.35
CA SER A 84 -25.24 17.82 -18.78
C SER A 84 -26.47 17.44 -19.61
N ARG A 85 -27.11 16.30 -19.30
CA ARG A 85 -28.34 15.87 -19.97
C ARG A 85 -29.49 16.84 -19.71
N ASN A 86 -29.64 17.31 -18.48
CA ASN A 86 -30.68 18.29 -18.13
C ASN A 86 -30.48 19.63 -18.86
N ILE A 87 -29.23 20.09 -18.96
CA ILE A 87 -28.88 21.29 -19.73
C ILE A 87 -29.23 21.12 -21.21
N LEU A 88 -28.88 19.98 -21.81
CA LEU A 88 -29.22 19.68 -23.21
C LEU A 88 -30.72 19.66 -23.44
N LEU A 89 -31.49 19.02 -22.55
CA LEU A 89 -32.96 19.00 -22.64
C LEU A 89 -33.58 20.40 -22.51
N ASN A 90 -33.04 21.27 -21.65
CA ASN A 90 -33.49 22.65 -21.56
C ASN A 90 -33.25 23.39 -22.88
N LEU A 91 -32.06 23.26 -23.46
CA LEU A 91 -31.70 23.89 -24.73
C LEU A 91 -32.56 23.38 -25.90
N GLU A 92 -32.84 22.07 -25.96
CA GLU A 92 -33.76 21.48 -26.95
C GLU A 92 -35.17 22.06 -26.85
N ASN A 93 -35.63 22.29 -25.62
CA ASN A 93 -36.92 22.93 -25.34
C ASN A 93 -36.89 24.46 -25.46
N ARG A 94 -35.79 25.05 -25.96
CA ARG A 94 -35.56 26.51 -26.07
C ARG A 94 -35.67 27.26 -24.73
N VAL A 95 -35.43 26.56 -23.63
CA VAL A 95 -35.32 27.14 -22.29
C VAL A 95 -33.84 27.38 -22.02
N SER A 96 -33.46 28.61 -21.69
CA SER A 96 -32.09 28.87 -21.24
C SER A 96 -31.84 28.12 -19.94
N PRO A 97 -30.76 27.33 -19.83
CA PRO A 97 -30.35 26.73 -18.56
C PRO A 97 -30.15 27.82 -17.50
N ASP A 98 -30.48 27.48 -16.26
CA ASP A 98 -30.20 28.32 -15.10
C ASP A 98 -28.67 28.48 -14.92
N GLU A 99 -28.24 29.68 -14.54
CA GLU A 99 -26.84 30.00 -14.29
C GLU A 99 -26.28 29.13 -13.16
N GLU A 100 -27.08 28.84 -12.13
CA GLU A 100 -26.71 27.94 -11.03
C GLU A 100 -26.38 26.52 -11.52
N VAL A 101 -27.07 26.03 -12.55
CA VAL A 101 -26.85 24.70 -13.11
C VAL A 101 -25.56 24.66 -13.93
N LEU A 102 -25.26 25.72 -14.67
CA LEU A 102 -24.01 25.87 -15.41
C LEU A 102 -22.81 25.96 -14.47
N ASP A 103 -22.93 26.75 -13.40
CA ASP A 103 -21.92 26.89 -12.35
C ASP A 103 -21.66 25.55 -11.65
N TYR A 104 -22.70 24.79 -11.34
CA TYR A 104 -22.57 23.47 -10.75
C TYR A 104 -21.90 22.46 -11.69
N GLN A 105 -22.20 22.52 -13.00
CA GLN A 105 -21.49 21.68 -13.98
C GLN A 105 -19.98 22.00 -14.00
N GLU A 106 -19.62 23.29 -14.06
CA GLU A 106 -18.21 23.72 -14.06
C GLU A 106 -17.49 23.28 -12.77
N TYR A 107 -18.17 23.39 -11.62
CA TYR A 107 -17.67 22.88 -10.35
C TYR A 107 -17.37 21.38 -10.38
N LEU A 108 -18.31 20.56 -10.89
CA LEU A 108 -18.13 19.12 -11.04
C LEU A 108 -16.97 18.77 -11.98
N GLU A 109 -16.83 19.50 -13.10
CA GLU A 109 -15.71 19.32 -14.02
C GLU A 109 -14.36 19.53 -13.32
N MET A 110 -14.24 20.57 -12.48
CA MET A 110 -13.02 20.84 -11.73
C MET A 110 -12.73 19.77 -10.67
N GLN A 111 -13.76 19.26 -9.98
CA GLN A 111 -13.59 18.14 -9.04
C GLN A 111 -13.09 16.87 -9.74
N ILE A 112 -13.68 16.53 -10.88
CA ILE A 112 -13.28 15.37 -11.70
C ILE A 112 -11.82 15.53 -12.14
N LEU A 113 -11.44 16.71 -12.65
CA LEU A 113 -10.07 16.98 -13.09
C LEU A 113 -9.04 16.77 -11.97
N ILE A 114 -9.31 17.28 -10.76
CA ILE A 114 -8.42 17.08 -9.59
C ILE A 114 -8.26 15.59 -9.28
N LEU A 115 -9.34 14.80 -9.34
CA LEU A 115 -9.28 13.36 -9.11
C LEU A 115 -8.53 12.61 -10.20
N GLU A 116 -8.73 12.97 -11.47
CA GLU A 116 -8.02 12.37 -12.60
C GLU A 116 -6.51 12.59 -12.47
N LYS A 117 -6.08 13.82 -12.11
CA LYS A 117 -4.67 14.11 -11.81
C LYS A 117 -4.15 13.30 -10.63
N ALA A 118 -4.92 13.20 -9.53
CA ALA A 118 -4.55 12.39 -8.37
C ALA A 118 -4.37 10.91 -8.73
N ILE A 119 -5.33 10.34 -9.48
CA ILE A 119 -5.30 8.94 -9.92
C ILE A 119 -4.09 8.69 -10.83
N GLY A 120 -3.86 9.56 -11.82
CA GLY A 120 -2.72 9.43 -12.73
C GLY A 120 -1.38 9.44 -12.00
N LYS A 121 -1.15 10.43 -11.13
CA LYS A 121 0.07 10.50 -10.31
C LYS A 121 0.24 9.29 -9.40
N LYS A 122 -0.87 8.79 -8.84
CA LYS A 122 -0.83 7.61 -7.97
C LYS A 122 -0.51 6.32 -8.72
N GLN A 123 -1.02 6.17 -9.95
CA GLN A 123 -0.65 5.04 -10.82
C GLN A 123 0.84 5.06 -11.15
N GLU A 124 1.41 6.24 -11.40
CA GLU A 124 2.85 6.41 -11.61
C GLU A 124 3.63 6.03 -10.34
N GLN A 125 3.24 6.55 -9.17
CA GLN A 125 3.87 6.21 -7.88
C GLN A 125 3.81 4.72 -7.56
N ASN A 126 2.73 4.03 -7.93
CA ASN A 126 2.59 2.58 -7.73
C ASN A 126 3.61 1.75 -8.53
N ARG A 127 4.18 2.33 -9.60
CA ARG A 127 5.24 1.69 -10.42
C ARG A 127 6.65 2.11 -9.99
N GLN A 128 6.77 2.98 -8.99
CA GLN A 128 8.06 3.44 -8.47
C GLN A 128 8.45 2.65 -7.22
N PHE A 129 9.56 1.92 -7.31
CA PHE A 129 10.18 1.34 -6.13
C PHE A 129 10.83 2.42 -5.28
N SER A 130 10.43 2.48 -4.01
CA SER A 130 10.78 3.57 -3.10
C SER A 130 11.46 3.06 -1.83
N HIS A 131 11.32 1.78 -1.50
CA HIS A 131 11.74 1.19 -0.24
C HIS A 131 12.51 -0.11 -0.49
N SER A 132 13.65 -0.29 0.17
CA SER A 132 14.34 -1.57 0.22
C SER A 132 13.91 -2.37 1.43
N VAL A 133 13.62 -3.65 1.22
CA VAL A 133 13.17 -4.58 2.26
C VAL A 133 14.12 -5.76 2.33
N GLU A 134 14.53 -6.15 3.55
CA GLU A 134 15.43 -7.27 3.75
C GLU A 134 14.78 -8.60 3.31
N ARG A 135 15.54 -9.40 2.54
CA ARG A 135 14.99 -10.58 1.87
C ARG A 135 14.73 -11.76 2.79
N ASN A 136 15.52 -11.98 3.84
CA ASN A 136 15.24 -13.06 4.79
C ASN A 136 13.90 -12.86 5.50
N LEU A 137 13.50 -11.62 5.79
CA LEU A 137 12.18 -11.31 6.37
C LEU A 137 11.02 -11.62 5.41
N ILE A 138 11.27 -11.64 4.09
CA ILE A 138 10.29 -12.04 3.08
C ILE A 138 10.34 -13.54 2.80
N ASP A 139 11.53 -14.16 2.76
CA ASP A 139 11.70 -15.60 2.52
C ASP A 139 11.06 -16.46 3.63
N HIS A 140 10.98 -15.90 4.83
CA HIS A 140 10.36 -16.52 5.99
C HIS A 140 8.96 -15.91 6.24
N PRO A 141 8.01 -16.68 6.80
CA PRO A 141 6.65 -16.21 7.11
C PRO A 141 6.62 -15.25 8.33
N PHE A 142 7.40 -14.18 8.28
CA PHE A 142 7.56 -13.21 9.37
C PHE A 142 6.25 -12.47 9.64
N ILE A 143 5.60 -11.98 8.57
CA ILE A 143 4.31 -11.29 8.60
C ILE A 143 3.20 -12.26 8.22
N SER A 144 2.11 -12.27 8.99
CA SER A 144 0.94 -13.10 8.69
C SER A 144 -0.13 -12.29 7.95
N SER A 145 -0.81 -12.91 6.97
CA SER A 145 -1.91 -12.24 6.26
C SER A 145 -3.22 -12.25 7.08
N THR A 146 -3.37 -13.22 7.97
CA THR A 146 -4.57 -13.37 8.80
C THR A 146 -4.18 -13.61 10.25
N THR A 147 -5.00 -13.09 11.16
CA THR A 147 -4.91 -13.41 12.58
C THR A 147 -5.79 -14.63 12.85
N PRO A 148 -5.26 -15.72 13.42
CA PRO A 148 -6.07 -16.81 13.92
C PRO A 148 -7.09 -16.30 14.95
N ASN A 149 -8.17 -17.06 15.16
CA ASN A 149 -9.12 -16.70 16.20
C ASN A 149 -8.47 -16.68 17.60
N GLU A 150 -9.05 -15.90 18.51
CA GLU A 150 -8.48 -15.70 19.86
C GLU A 150 -8.33 -17.03 20.62
N THR A 151 -9.20 -18.01 20.40
CA THR A 151 -9.08 -19.35 20.99
C THR A 151 -7.79 -20.07 20.56
N THR A 152 -7.41 -19.96 19.29
CA THR A 152 -6.18 -20.55 18.74
C THR A 152 -4.95 -19.80 19.20
N LEU A 153 -5.02 -18.46 19.24
CA LEU A 153 -3.94 -17.63 19.77
C LEU A 153 -3.69 -17.93 21.24
N ARG A 154 -4.73 -18.01 22.07
CA ARG A 154 -4.61 -18.35 23.50
C ARG A 154 -3.92 -19.68 23.73
N LYS A 155 -4.20 -20.70 22.92
CA LYS A 155 -3.51 -22.00 22.99
C LYS A 155 -2.03 -21.94 22.63
N SER A 156 -1.66 -20.94 21.83
CA SER A 156 -0.28 -20.71 21.36
C SER A 156 0.48 -19.73 22.25
N ARG A 157 -0.19 -19.11 23.24
CA ARG A 157 0.45 -18.25 24.24
C ARG A 157 0.90 -19.08 25.43
N ASN A 158 2.09 -18.81 25.92
CA ASN A 158 2.58 -19.40 27.17
C ASN A 158 1.94 -18.71 28.40
N ALA A 159 2.25 -19.19 29.60
CA ALA A 159 1.70 -18.66 30.85
C ALA A 159 2.01 -17.16 31.10
N ARG A 160 3.02 -16.60 30.44
CA ARG A 160 3.39 -15.18 30.51
C ARG A 160 2.69 -14.34 29.43
N GLY A 161 1.82 -14.94 28.62
CA GLY A 161 1.12 -14.27 27.53
C GLY A 161 1.94 -14.13 26.23
N VAL A 162 3.18 -14.62 26.20
CA VAL A 162 4.03 -14.57 25.00
C VAL A 162 3.51 -15.56 23.98
N LEU A 163 3.31 -15.10 22.74
CA LEU A 163 2.91 -15.96 21.63
C LEU A 163 4.14 -16.69 21.10
N GLU A 164 4.08 -18.01 20.97
CA GLU A 164 5.16 -18.85 20.41
C GLU A 164 4.61 -19.74 19.30
N LEU A 165 5.19 -19.66 18.11
CA LEU A 165 4.70 -20.36 16.92
C LEU A 165 5.83 -20.89 16.06
N ASN A 166 5.71 -22.13 15.58
CA ASN A 166 6.49 -22.61 14.44
C ASN A 166 5.69 -22.32 13.17
N LYS A 167 6.20 -21.41 12.35
CA LYS A 167 5.60 -21.06 11.06
C LYS A 167 6.38 -21.76 9.95
N SER A 168 5.65 -22.42 9.05
CA SER A 168 6.18 -23.06 7.84
C SER A 168 5.81 -22.27 6.59
N GLY A 169 6.47 -22.55 5.48
CA GLY A 169 6.25 -21.90 4.20
C GLY A 169 7.29 -22.35 3.20
N PHE A 170 7.84 -21.40 2.43
CA PHE A 170 9.07 -21.68 1.67
C PHE A 170 10.27 -21.96 2.58
N ARG A 171 10.30 -21.33 3.77
CA ARG A 171 11.27 -21.57 4.83
C ARG A 171 10.60 -21.52 6.20
N ASN A 172 11.24 -22.16 7.17
CA ASN A 172 10.71 -22.28 8.52
C ASN A 172 11.20 -21.16 9.44
N LEU A 173 10.30 -20.67 10.27
CA LEU A 173 10.53 -19.62 11.24
C LEU A 173 9.93 -20.04 12.58
N TYR A 174 10.74 -20.05 13.63
CA TYR A 174 10.20 -19.99 14.99
C TYR A 174 9.98 -18.52 15.34
N TYR A 175 8.76 -18.19 15.74
CA TYR A 175 8.29 -16.84 16.00
C TYR A 175 7.90 -16.71 17.47
N GLN A 176 8.36 -15.64 18.11
CA GLN A 176 7.92 -15.24 19.42
C GLN A 176 7.51 -13.77 19.43
N ASN A 177 6.45 -13.43 20.16
CA ASN A 177 6.09 -12.04 20.40
C ASN A 177 5.64 -11.83 21.84
N GLY A 178 6.32 -10.91 22.53
CA GLY A 178 6.10 -10.59 23.94
C GLY A 178 4.72 -10.03 24.27
N ASN A 179 4.05 -9.40 23.29
CA ASN A 179 2.70 -8.86 23.44
C ASN A 179 1.60 -9.89 23.14
N GLY A 180 1.98 -11.11 22.76
CA GLY A 180 1.01 -12.18 22.47
C GLY A 180 0.30 -12.01 21.13
N THR A 181 0.86 -11.23 20.20
CA THR A 181 0.25 -10.88 18.90
C THR A 181 1.09 -11.35 17.71
N LEU A 182 0.43 -11.49 16.56
CA LEU A 182 1.10 -11.69 15.27
C LEU A 182 1.36 -10.34 14.62
N LEU A 183 2.52 -10.18 14.00
CA LEU A 183 2.77 -9.08 13.08
C LEU A 183 1.91 -9.23 11.82
N LEU A 184 1.24 -8.15 11.45
CA LEU A 184 0.33 -8.03 10.32
C LEU A 184 0.88 -7.05 9.26
N PRO A 185 0.23 -6.90 8.09
CA PRO A 185 0.74 -6.00 7.06
C PRO A 185 0.83 -4.53 7.47
N TYR A 186 0.11 -4.11 8.50
CA TYR A 186 0.30 -2.77 9.10
C TYR A 186 1.68 -2.65 9.76
N ASP A 187 2.11 -3.69 10.49
CA ASP A 187 3.45 -3.73 11.09
C ASP A 187 4.54 -3.84 10.04
N ALA A 188 4.29 -4.63 8.99
CA ALA A 188 5.18 -4.72 7.83
C ALA A 188 5.38 -3.35 7.18
N ARG A 189 4.28 -2.61 6.94
CA ARG A 189 4.32 -1.24 6.40
C ARG A 189 5.27 -0.36 7.20
N ASN A 190 5.11 -0.35 8.52
CA ASN A 190 5.89 0.50 9.40
C ASN A 190 7.35 0.03 9.47
N LEU A 191 7.61 -1.28 9.47
CA LEU A 191 8.96 -1.83 9.40
C LEU A 191 9.68 -1.42 8.11
N PHE A 192 9.01 -1.47 6.96
CA PHE A 192 9.60 -1.02 5.70
C PHE A 192 9.85 0.49 5.71
N GLY A 193 8.96 1.26 6.33
CA GLY A 193 9.19 2.69 6.58
C GLY A 193 10.42 2.95 7.45
N ILE A 194 10.66 2.13 8.48
CA ILE A 194 11.88 2.17 9.30
C ILE A 194 13.11 1.92 8.43
N PHE A 195 13.09 0.92 7.54
CA PHE A 195 14.20 0.69 6.61
C PHE A 195 14.43 1.88 5.67
N LYS A 196 13.38 2.55 5.23
CA LYS A 196 13.53 3.77 4.43
C LYS A 196 14.15 4.91 5.21
N LEU A 197 13.71 5.12 6.45
CA LEU A 197 14.32 6.12 7.33
C LEU A 197 15.77 5.80 7.64
N TRP A 198 16.10 4.54 7.87
CA TRP A 198 17.48 4.08 8.03
C TRP A 198 18.36 4.50 6.85
N GLU A 199 17.91 4.31 5.60
CA GLU A 199 18.61 4.80 4.42
C GLU A 199 18.80 6.32 4.44
N LEU A 200 17.73 7.07 4.74
CA LEU A 200 17.72 8.53 4.75
C LEU A 200 18.56 9.13 5.88
N LYS A 201 18.72 8.41 6.99
CA LYS A 201 19.48 8.82 8.18
C LYS A 201 20.94 8.34 8.16
N GLY A 202 21.43 7.89 7.00
CA GLY A 202 22.84 7.56 6.79
C GLY A 202 23.23 6.12 7.11
N LYS A 203 22.26 5.20 7.22
CA LYS A 203 22.48 3.75 7.38
C LYS A 203 23.22 3.31 8.65
N ASN A 204 23.18 4.14 9.69
CA ASN A 204 23.71 3.80 11.01
C ASN A 204 22.88 2.68 11.66
N ILE A 205 23.52 1.81 12.45
CA ILE A 205 22.84 0.74 13.19
C ILE A 205 21.84 1.30 14.21
N ASP A 206 22.21 2.43 14.80
CA ASP A 206 21.44 3.21 15.77
C ASP A 206 21.02 4.51 15.09
N PHE A 207 19.72 4.83 15.11
CA PHE A 207 19.19 6.07 14.53
C PHE A 207 17.86 6.46 15.14
N GLU A 208 17.45 7.70 14.90
CA GLU A 208 16.25 8.29 15.48
C GLU A 208 15.38 8.98 14.43
N PHE A 209 14.08 8.99 14.71
CA PHE A 209 13.08 9.68 13.90
C PHE A 209 11.86 10.01 14.76
N ASP A 210 10.97 10.85 14.23
CA ASP A 210 9.65 11.09 14.83
C ASP A 210 8.52 10.35 14.08
N PHE A 211 7.36 10.21 14.73
CA PHE A 211 6.19 9.55 14.14
C PHE A 211 5.76 10.19 12.81
N ARG A 212 5.89 11.51 12.68
CA ARG A 212 5.50 12.23 11.47
C ARG A 212 6.42 11.89 10.30
N GLU A 213 7.72 11.75 10.54
CA GLU A 213 8.70 11.29 9.55
C GLU A 213 8.33 9.89 9.05
N LEU A 214 8.04 8.96 9.95
CA LEU A 214 7.68 7.59 9.56
C LEU A 214 6.37 7.52 8.77
N LEU A 215 5.32 8.21 9.20
CA LEU A 215 4.04 8.22 8.47
C LEU A 215 4.17 8.86 7.09
N LYS A 216 5.01 9.88 6.93
CA LYS A 216 5.32 10.44 5.59
C LYS A 216 6.03 9.42 4.71
N CYS A 217 7.03 8.70 5.25
CA CYS A 217 7.75 7.67 4.50
C CYS A 217 6.81 6.57 4.01
N VAL A 218 5.83 6.16 4.83
CA VAL A 218 4.87 5.11 4.45
C VAL A 218 3.62 5.64 3.76
N TYR A 219 3.59 6.90 3.31
CA TYR A 219 2.43 7.53 2.65
C TYR A 219 1.11 7.39 3.43
N ALA A 220 1.16 7.47 4.76
CA ALA A 220 -0.01 7.40 5.64
C ALA A 220 -0.53 8.81 5.99
N ASP A 221 -1.77 8.87 6.47
CA ASP A 221 -2.35 10.10 7.01
C ASP A 221 -1.66 10.47 8.34
N ILE A 222 -1.48 11.78 8.57
CA ILE A 222 -0.91 12.28 9.83
C ILE A 222 -2.07 12.74 10.72
N ASN A 223 -2.54 11.85 11.59
CA ASN A 223 -3.63 12.12 12.54
C ASN A 223 -3.46 11.27 13.82
N GLY A 224 -4.21 11.61 14.87
CA GLY A 224 -4.09 10.93 16.17
C GLY A 224 -4.37 9.42 16.13
N GLY A 225 -5.31 8.96 15.29
CA GLY A 225 -5.61 7.54 15.15
C GLY A 225 -4.46 6.73 14.54
N GLU A 226 -3.77 7.31 13.55
CA GLU A 226 -2.55 6.71 12.98
C GLU A 226 -1.38 6.75 13.97
N TYR A 227 -1.29 7.77 14.85
CA TYR A 227 -0.25 7.82 15.88
C TYR A 227 -0.41 6.68 16.90
N GLU A 228 -1.62 6.43 17.38
CA GLU A 228 -1.90 5.32 18.31
C GLU A 228 -1.64 3.94 17.68
N SER A 229 -2.07 3.79 16.42
CA SER A 229 -1.84 2.56 15.66
C SER A 229 -0.35 2.34 15.42
N LEU A 230 0.40 3.40 15.10
CA LEU A 230 1.83 3.35 14.91
C LEU A 230 2.55 2.98 16.21
N HIS A 231 2.20 3.60 17.33
CA HIS A 231 2.75 3.25 18.64
C HIS A 231 2.60 1.74 18.92
N THR A 232 1.39 1.22 18.76
CA THR A 232 1.09 -0.21 18.97
C THR A 232 1.94 -1.10 18.06
N SER A 233 2.10 -0.68 16.81
CA SER A 233 2.88 -1.41 15.82
C SER A 233 4.39 -1.44 16.15
N LEU A 234 4.95 -0.30 16.54
CA LEU A 234 6.35 -0.18 16.96
C LEU A 234 6.64 -1.02 18.19
N ASP A 235 5.75 -1.03 19.18
CA ASP A 235 5.88 -1.88 20.36
C ASP A 235 5.84 -3.38 19.99
N ASN A 236 4.89 -3.80 19.14
CA ASN A 236 4.84 -5.18 18.65
C ASN A 236 6.12 -5.58 17.91
N LEU A 237 6.66 -4.71 17.05
CA LEU A 237 7.91 -4.95 16.34
C LEU A 237 9.10 -5.11 17.30
N GLY A 238 9.22 -4.24 18.32
CA GLY A 238 10.28 -4.31 19.33
C GLY A 238 10.20 -5.52 20.25
N LYS A 239 9.00 -6.10 20.44
CA LYS A 239 8.77 -7.31 21.24
C LYS A 239 8.82 -8.60 20.44
N THR A 240 9.19 -8.54 19.16
CA THR A 240 9.26 -9.72 18.28
C THR A 240 10.65 -10.32 18.28
N SER A 241 10.73 -11.62 18.53
CA SER A 241 11.94 -12.44 18.48
C SER A 241 11.74 -13.61 17.54
N ILE A 242 12.77 -14.00 16.80
CA ILE A 242 12.69 -15.05 15.79
C ILE A 242 13.91 -15.97 15.75
N VAL A 243 13.69 -17.18 15.25
CA VAL A 243 14.75 -18.09 14.77
C VAL A 243 14.43 -18.49 13.34
N MET A 244 15.37 -18.23 12.43
CA MET A 244 15.28 -18.62 11.04
C MET A 244 16.15 -19.86 10.81
N GLU A 245 15.58 -20.94 10.28
CA GLU A 245 16.32 -22.18 10.07
C GLU A 245 17.33 -22.09 8.91
N GLU A 246 17.03 -21.26 7.91
CA GLU A 246 17.81 -21.10 6.68
C GLU A 246 18.05 -19.62 6.36
N PHE A 247 18.53 -18.87 7.35
CA PHE A 247 18.93 -17.47 7.19
C PHE A 247 20.14 -17.36 6.29
N TYR A 248 20.07 -16.48 5.29
CA TYR A 248 21.18 -16.15 4.42
C TYR A 248 22.03 -15.03 5.04
N ASP A 249 23.28 -15.36 5.35
CA ASP A 249 24.31 -14.40 5.77
C ASP A 249 24.99 -13.86 4.51
N ALA A 250 24.76 -12.58 4.21
CA ALA A 250 25.23 -11.96 2.98
C ALA A 250 26.75 -11.75 2.95
N GLU A 251 27.38 -11.55 4.11
CA GLU A 251 28.83 -11.37 4.24
C GLU A 251 29.54 -12.71 4.01
N ALA A 252 29.06 -13.77 4.68
CA ALA A 252 29.60 -15.11 4.53
C ALA A 252 29.15 -15.84 3.25
N LYS A 253 28.15 -15.29 2.54
CA LYS A 253 27.46 -15.90 1.38
C LYS A 253 26.98 -17.33 1.65
N LYS A 254 26.51 -17.61 2.87
CA LYS A 254 26.13 -18.95 3.33
C LYS A 254 24.82 -18.93 4.09
N ARG A 255 24.13 -20.07 4.09
CA ARG A 255 22.92 -20.27 4.91
C ARG A 255 23.31 -20.80 6.28
N LYS A 256 22.72 -20.24 7.33
CA LYS A 256 22.89 -20.66 8.73
C LYS A 256 21.54 -20.68 9.45
N LYS A 257 21.42 -21.50 10.49
CA LYS A 257 20.33 -21.38 11.45
C LYS A 257 20.69 -20.26 12.43
N THR A 258 19.81 -19.28 12.63
CA THR A 258 20.07 -18.20 13.59
C THR A 258 19.90 -18.72 15.02
N LYS A 259 20.41 -17.96 15.99
CA LYS A 259 19.90 -18.05 17.37
C LYS A 259 18.61 -17.24 17.50
N ILE A 260 17.93 -17.36 18.64
CA ILE A 260 16.81 -16.46 18.97
C ILE A 260 17.39 -15.03 18.99
N HIS A 261 16.87 -14.17 18.13
CA HIS A 261 17.26 -12.76 18.05
C HIS A 261 16.06 -11.89 17.68
N ASN A 262 16.17 -10.59 17.95
CA ASN A 262 15.14 -9.62 17.58
C ASN A 262 15.63 -8.89 16.33
N PRO A 263 14.84 -8.78 15.25
CA PRO A 263 15.24 -7.97 14.09
C PRO A 263 15.58 -6.53 14.50
N ILE A 264 14.76 -5.95 15.39
CA ILE A 264 15.02 -4.69 16.07
C ILE A 264 15.48 -5.00 17.51
N GLN A 265 16.74 -4.71 17.81
CA GLN A 265 17.35 -4.99 19.10
C GLN A 265 16.75 -4.13 20.21
N THR A 266 16.52 -2.85 19.92
CA THR A 266 16.02 -1.87 20.88
C THR A 266 15.09 -0.90 20.16
N ILE A 267 13.95 -0.62 20.78
CA ILE A 267 13.06 0.46 20.40
C ILE A 267 12.68 1.24 21.65
N GLU A 268 12.95 2.53 21.65
CA GLU A 268 12.58 3.45 22.72
C GLU A 268 11.65 4.51 22.13
N ILE A 269 10.47 4.65 22.71
CA ILE A 269 9.44 5.58 22.24
C ILE A 269 9.20 6.60 23.35
N ASP A 270 9.59 7.85 23.08
CA ASP A 270 9.20 8.99 23.90
C ASP A 270 7.78 9.42 23.48
N ARG A 271 6.81 9.17 24.35
CA ARG A 271 5.40 9.49 24.09
C ARG A 271 5.09 10.97 24.16
N GLU A 272 5.89 11.77 24.87
CA GLU A 272 5.66 13.22 24.97
C GLU A 272 6.09 13.91 23.68
N THR A 273 7.22 13.48 23.12
CA THR A 273 7.79 14.07 21.89
C THR A 273 7.44 13.29 20.61
N ASN A 274 6.84 12.10 20.73
CA ASN A 274 6.63 11.14 19.63
C ASN A 274 7.93 10.79 18.87
N ARG A 275 9.06 10.82 19.59
CA ARG A 275 10.38 10.48 19.06
C ARG A 275 10.68 9.03 19.34
N VAL A 276 11.33 8.38 18.38
CA VAL A 276 11.67 6.96 18.42
C VAL A 276 13.17 6.82 18.19
N SER A 277 13.81 6.08 19.08
CA SER A 277 15.20 5.66 18.93
C SER A 277 15.22 4.15 18.65
N ILE A 278 15.86 3.76 17.55
CA ILE A 278 15.92 2.37 17.07
C ILE A 278 17.36 1.91 17.00
N LYS A 279 17.59 0.69 17.47
CA LYS A 279 18.77 -0.12 17.19
C LYS A 279 18.40 -1.36 16.41
N LEU A 280 18.92 -1.50 15.20
CA LEU A 280 18.78 -2.74 14.42
C LEU A 280 19.67 -3.83 15.03
N SER A 281 19.30 -5.10 14.85
CA SER A 281 20.23 -6.19 15.16
C SER A 281 21.40 -6.24 14.19
N ASP A 282 22.54 -6.75 14.66
CA ASP A 282 23.76 -6.86 13.85
C ASP A 282 23.53 -7.68 12.56
N ASP A 283 22.84 -8.82 12.64
CA ASP A 283 22.57 -9.68 11.48
C ASP A 283 21.68 -8.94 10.44
N LEU A 284 20.64 -8.22 10.90
CA LEU A 284 19.78 -7.43 10.02
C LEU A 284 20.54 -6.25 9.38
N HIS A 285 21.27 -5.47 10.18
CA HIS A 285 22.03 -4.32 9.70
C HIS A 285 23.08 -4.73 8.67
N LYS A 286 23.82 -5.82 8.91
CA LYS A 286 24.79 -6.35 7.96
C LYS A 286 24.15 -6.76 6.63
N ASN A 287 23.02 -7.47 6.66
CA ASN A 287 22.33 -7.87 5.44
C ASN A 287 21.80 -6.68 4.64
N LEU A 288 21.25 -5.67 5.32
CA LEU A 288 20.82 -4.42 4.69
C LEU A 288 22.02 -3.69 4.05
N MET A 289 23.15 -3.59 4.75
CA MET A 289 24.38 -2.98 4.24
C MET A 289 24.98 -3.74 3.05
N ALA A 290 24.90 -5.06 3.07
CA ALA A 290 25.36 -5.93 1.99
C ALA A 290 24.42 -5.95 0.77
N GLY A 291 23.29 -5.22 0.82
CA GLY A 291 22.33 -5.17 -0.29
C GLY A 291 21.50 -6.44 -0.46
N HIS A 292 21.36 -7.26 0.60
CA HIS A 292 20.45 -8.41 0.60
C HIS A 292 18.99 -7.97 0.79
N VAL A 293 18.54 -7.14 -0.15
CA VAL A 293 17.24 -6.46 -0.14
C VAL A 293 16.46 -6.72 -1.43
N VAL A 294 15.16 -6.48 -1.41
CA VAL A 294 14.31 -6.32 -2.59
C VAL A 294 13.65 -4.94 -2.53
N ALA A 295 13.62 -4.24 -3.65
CA ALA A 295 12.95 -2.95 -3.73
C ALA A 295 11.44 -3.13 -3.93
N ILE A 296 10.63 -2.34 -3.23
CA ILE A 296 9.16 -2.38 -3.27
C ILE A 296 8.57 -1.00 -3.55
N SER A 297 7.37 -0.95 -4.11
CA SER A 297 6.55 0.26 -4.15
C SER A 297 5.67 0.31 -2.91
N MET A 298 5.98 1.21 -1.99
CA MET A 298 5.17 1.41 -0.79
C MET A 298 3.79 1.97 -1.10
N SER A 299 3.67 2.83 -2.12
CA SER A 299 2.37 3.33 -2.58
C SER A 299 1.46 2.18 -3.02
N LEU A 300 2.00 1.26 -3.81
CA LEU A 300 1.26 0.08 -4.25
C LEU A 300 0.94 -0.86 -3.08
N PHE A 301 1.92 -1.17 -2.22
CA PHE A 301 1.69 -1.99 -1.03
C PHE A 301 0.54 -1.45 -0.18
N ASN A 302 0.43 -0.14 -0.05
CA ASN A 302 -0.68 0.50 0.62
C ASN A 302 -2.00 0.34 -0.14
N ASP A 303 -2.00 0.51 -1.46
CA ASP A 303 -3.22 0.44 -2.28
C ASP A 303 -3.84 -0.94 -2.40
N LEU A 304 -3.06 -2.00 -2.23
CA LEU A 304 -3.57 -3.37 -2.17
C LEU A 304 -4.60 -3.50 -1.03
N ALA A 305 -5.78 -3.99 -1.37
CA ALA A 305 -6.95 -4.03 -0.51
C ALA A 305 -6.80 -5.10 0.58
N THR A 306 -6.32 -6.29 0.21
CA THR A 306 -6.27 -7.42 1.16
C THR A 306 -4.88 -7.61 1.78
N PRO A 307 -4.81 -8.01 3.06
CA PRO A 307 -3.56 -8.45 3.69
C PRO A 307 -2.82 -9.55 2.90
N THR A 308 -3.57 -10.48 2.29
CA THR A 308 -3.01 -11.56 1.49
C THR A 308 -2.32 -11.04 0.24
N SER A 309 -2.96 -10.11 -0.50
CA SER A 309 -2.37 -9.48 -1.67
C SER A 309 -1.10 -8.72 -1.33
N LYS A 310 -1.05 -8.05 -0.18
CA LYS A 310 0.14 -7.34 0.31
C LYS A 310 1.32 -8.29 0.54
N ASN A 311 1.11 -9.39 1.24
CA ASN A 311 2.18 -10.35 1.49
C ASN A 311 2.55 -11.13 0.23
N LEU A 312 1.57 -11.45 -0.62
CA LEU A 312 1.80 -12.07 -1.93
C LEU A 312 2.64 -11.14 -2.82
N TYR A 313 2.38 -9.84 -2.85
CA TYR A 313 3.17 -8.86 -3.58
C TYR A 313 4.65 -8.92 -3.20
N LEU A 314 4.97 -8.91 -1.90
CA LEU A 314 6.35 -9.03 -1.41
C LEU A 314 6.98 -10.36 -1.85
N THR A 315 6.23 -11.45 -1.72
CA THR A 315 6.65 -12.79 -2.12
C THR A 315 7.00 -12.83 -3.60
N ILE A 316 6.12 -12.30 -4.45
CA ILE A 316 6.30 -12.26 -5.91
C ILE A 316 7.55 -11.46 -6.25
N LEU A 317 7.73 -10.25 -5.70
CA LEU A 317 8.92 -9.46 -5.99
C LEU A 317 10.23 -10.18 -5.62
N ASN A 318 10.24 -10.83 -4.46
CA ASN A 318 11.41 -11.58 -4.01
C ASN A 318 11.68 -12.82 -4.89
N LYS A 319 10.63 -13.52 -5.32
CA LYS A 319 10.73 -14.70 -6.20
C LYS A 319 11.16 -14.33 -7.63
N VAL A 320 10.67 -13.21 -8.16
CA VAL A 320 11.13 -12.66 -9.43
C VAL A 320 12.61 -12.29 -9.38
N LYS A 321 13.09 -11.75 -8.26
CA LYS A 321 14.52 -11.47 -8.06
C LYS A 321 15.39 -12.74 -8.13
N ASP A 322 14.84 -13.89 -7.74
CA ASP A 322 15.50 -15.21 -7.86
C ASP A 322 15.27 -15.89 -9.22
N GLY A 323 14.48 -15.30 -10.12
CA GLY A 323 14.10 -15.93 -11.38
C GLY A 323 13.12 -17.11 -11.22
N GLU A 324 12.40 -17.16 -10.09
CA GLU A 324 11.41 -18.21 -9.79
C GLU A 324 10.00 -17.71 -10.11
N TYR A 325 9.35 -18.36 -11.07
CA TYR A 325 8.02 -18.00 -11.59
C TYR A 325 6.96 -19.07 -11.35
N ILE A 326 7.32 -20.12 -10.61
CA ILE A 326 6.45 -21.27 -10.30
C ILE A 326 6.50 -21.46 -8.80
N LEU A 327 5.34 -21.41 -8.14
CA LEU A 327 5.24 -21.57 -6.69
C LEU A 327 4.36 -22.76 -6.34
N GLU A 328 4.80 -23.58 -5.39
CA GLU A 328 3.96 -24.62 -4.79
C GLU A 328 2.87 -23.97 -3.94
N VAL A 329 1.61 -24.33 -4.19
CA VAL A 329 0.43 -23.67 -3.62
C VAL A 329 0.36 -23.88 -2.10
N GLU A 330 0.64 -25.10 -1.62
CA GLU A 330 0.59 -25.39 -0.18
C GLU A 330 1.68 -24.62 0.58
N SER A 331 2.90 -24.58 0.04
CA SER A 331 4.00 -23.79 0.62
C SER A 331 3.65 -22.30 0.63
N LEU A 332 3.03 -21.78 -0.44
CA LEU A 332 2.60 -20.39 -0.51
C LEU A 332 1.48 -20.08 0.50
N ILE A 333 0.49 -20.96 0.65
CA ILE A 333 -0.59 -20.82 1.65
C ILE A 333 -0.02 -20.75 3.07
N ASN A 334 0.89 -21.65 3.40
CA ASN A 334 1.56 -21.68 4.70
C ASN A 334 2.41 -20.44 4.90
N HIS A 335 3.18 -20.06 3.88
CA HIS A 335 4.04 -18.89 3.89
C HIS A 335 3.27 -17.59 4.14
N LEU A 336 2.10 -17.42 3.50
CA LEU A 336 1.23 -16.27 3.69
C LEU A 336 0.46 -16.32 5.02
N GLY A 337 0.50 -17.43 5.76
CA GLY A 337 -0.25 -17.62 7.00
C GLY A 337 -1.76 -17.55 6.78
N LEU A 338 -2.27 -18.24 5.75
CA LEU A 338 -3.70 -18.29 5.45
C LEU A 338 -4.36 -19.41 6.26
N HIS A 339 -5.23 -19.00 7.19
CA HIS A 339 -5.92 -19.92 8.08
C HIS A 339 -7.44 -19.82 7.88
N ALA A 340 -7.95 -20.46 6.82
CA ALA A 340 -9.40 -20.65 6.67
C ALA A 340 -9.79 -22.09 7.04
N TYR A 341 -10.99 -22.24 7.61
CA TYR A 341 -11.52 -23.57 8.00
C TYR A 341 -11.70 -24.50 6.80
N GLU A 342 -12.04 -23.94 5.63
CA GLU A 342 -12.25 -24.68 4.39
C GLU A 342 -11.15 -24.37 3.37
N LYS A 343 -10.49 -25.41 2.83
CA LYS A 343 -9.43 -25.25 1.82
C LYS A 343 -9.86 -24.47 0.59
N TYR A 344 -11.10 -24.65 0.13
CA TYR A 344 -11.65 -23.91 -1.00
C TYR A 344 -11.66 -22.39 -0.76
N LYS A 345 -12.00 -21.94 0.46
CA LYS A 345 -11.96 -20.52 0.82
C LYS A 345 -10.52 -19.99 0.78
N THR A 346 -9.56 -20.76 1.27
CA THR A 346 -8.12 -20.42 1.17
C THR A 346 -7.68 -20.25 -0.28
N TYR A 347 -8.04 -21.19 -1.16
CA TYR A 347 -7.69 -21.10 -2.58
C TYR A 347 -8.36 -19.90 -3.27
N ASN A 348 -9.60 -19.60 -2.94
CA ASN A 348 -10.27 -18.41 -3.47
C ASN A 348 -9.60 -17.11 -2.99
N MET A 349 -9.24 -17.02 -1.71
CA MET A 349 -8.49 -15.87 -1.20
C MET A 349 -7.16 -15.69 -1.95
N LEU A 350 -6.43 -16.79 -2.16
CA LEU A 350 -5.19 -16.77 -2.92
C LEU A 350 -5.43 -16.33 -4.38
N LYS A 351 -6.42 -16.91 -5.05
CA LYS A 351 -6.79 -16.56 -6.43
C LYS A 351 -7.16 -15.09 -6.56
N SER A 352 -8.03 -14.57 -5.70
CA SER A 352 -8.42 -13.16 -5.70
C SER A 352 -7.23 -12.23 -5.42
N SER A 353 -6.24 -12.69 -4.64
CA SER A 353 -5.01 -11.92 -4.43
C SER A 353 -4.17 -11.83 -5.71
N PHE A 354 -4.05 -12.92 -6.48
CA PHE A 354 -3.41 -12.90 -7.80
C PHE A 354 -4.19 -12.02 -8.80
N GLU A 355 -5.52 -12.09 -8.81
CA GLU A 355 -6.38 -11.23 -9.65
C GLU A 355 -6.20 -9.74 -9.31
N GLU A 356 -6.01 -9.41 -8.03
CA GLU A 356 -5.69 -8.06 -7.60
C GLU A 356 -4.30 -7.63 -8.10
N LEU A 357 -3.27 -8.47 -7.96
CA LEU A 357 -1.93 -8.17 -8.49
C LEU A 357 -1.93 -8.00 -10.02
N LEU A 358 -2.77 -8.75 -10.74
CA LEU A 358 -3.00 -8.58 -12.17
C LEU A 358 -3.66 -7.22 -12.48
N THR A 359 -4.66 -6.82 -11.69
CA THR A 359 -5.35 -5.53 -11.84
C THR A 359 -4.42 -4.33 -11.62
N PHE A 360 -3.45 -4.48 -10.71
CA PHE A 360 -2.41 -3.48 -10.47
C PHE A 360 -1.21 -3.61 -11.41
N ASP A 361 -1.28 -4.50 -12.40
CA ASP A 361 -0.21 -4.72 -13.39
C ASP A 361 1.12 -5.10 -12.73
N VAL A 362 1.11 -5.82 -11.60
CA VAL A 362 2.33 -6.40 -11.02
C VAL A 362 2.74 -7.64 -11.80
N ILE A 363 1.74 -8.40 -12.24
CA ILE A 363 1.87 -9.59 -13.07
C ILE A 363 1.02 -9.42 -14.32
N LYS A 364 1.46 -10.00 -15.43
CA LYS A 364 0.72 -10.03 -16.70
C LYS A 364 -0.30 -11.16 -16.75
N SER A 365 0.03 -12.29 -16.13
CA SER A 365 -0.80 -13.49 -16.14
C SER A 365 -0.47 -14.40 -14.97
N PHE A 366 -1.40 -15.29 -14.62
CA PHE A 366 -1.16 -16.41 -13.72
C PHE A 366 -2.07 -17.59 -14.05
N GLU A 367 -1.62 -18.80 -13.77
CA GLU A 367 -2.37 -20.04 -13.97
C GLU A 367 -2.15 -21.00 -12.80
N PHE A 368 -3.24 -21.56 -12.27
CA PHE A 368 -3.18 -22.64 -11.29
C PHE A 368 -3.15 -24.00 -11.98
N ILE A 369 -2.03 -24.71 -11.84
CA ILE A 369 -1.92 -26.11 -12.24
C ILE A 369 -2.60 -26.98 -11.19
N LYS A 370 -3.50 -27.85 -11.64
CA LYS A 370 -4.29 -28.72 -10.77
C LYS A 370 -3.89 -30.18 -10.94
N GLN A 371 -3.83 -30.90 -9.83
CA GLN A 371 -3.86 -32.37 -9.82
C GLN A 371 -5.27 -32.80 -9.43
N ALA A 372 -5.97 -33.45 -10.35
CA ALA A 372 -7.41 -33.67 -10.27
C ALA A 372 -8.19 -32.35 -10.07
N ARG A 373 -8.68 -32.08 -8.85
CA ARG A 373 -9.43 -30.85 -8.51
C ARG A 373 -8.67 -29.92 -7.58
N VAL A 374 -7.46 -30.29 -7.16
CA VAL A 374 -6.68 -29.55 -6.16
C VAL A 374 -5.58 -28.75 -6.85
N PRO A 375 -5.50 -27.43 -6.66
CA PRO A 375 -4.38 -26.65 -7.16
C PRO A 375 -3.10 -27.04 -6.43
N ILE A 376 -2.06 -27.41 -7.19
CA ILE A 376 -0.76 -27.84 -6.64
C ILE A 376 0.30 -26.76 -6.85
N LYS A 377 0.27 -26.08 -7.99
CA LYS A 377 1.24 -25.04 -8.36
C LYS A 377 0.51 -23.84 -8.95
N VAL A 378 1.16 -22.68 -8.85
CA VAL A 378 0.79 -21.48 -9.60
C VAL A 378 1.98 -21.03 -10.42
N ILE A 379 1.77 -20.87 -11.72
CA ILE A 379 2.72 -20.22 -12.64
C ILE A 379 2.26 -18.77 -12.77
N PHE A 380 3.18 -17.81 -12.72
CA PHE A 380 2.86 -16.41 -12.98
C PHE A 380 3.89 -15.76 -13.88
N GLU A 381 3.46 -14.76 -14.64
CA GLU A 381 4.34 -13.94 -15.48
C GLU A 381 4.42 -12.52 -14.91
N PRO A 382 5.60 -12.02 -14.52
CA PRO A 382 5.74 -10.66 -14.00
C PRO A 382 5.54 -9.60 -15.09
N SER A 383 5.07 -8.43 -14.70
CA SER A 383 5.02 -7.26 -15.59
C SER A 383 6.41 -6.68 -15.86
N GLU A 384 6.56 -6.01 -17.01
CA GLU A 384 7.85 -5.52 -17.50
C GLU A 384 8.53 -4.56 -16.52
N TRP A 385 7.77 -3.66 -15.90
CA TRP A 385 8.34 -2.70 -14.96
C TRP A 385 8.89 -3.37 -13.69
N VAL A 386 8.37 -4.55 -13.32
CA VAL A 386 8.94 -5.37 -12.24
C VAL A 386 10.27 -5.98 -12.67
N LEU A 387 10.35 -6.48 -13.91
CA LEU A 387 11.56 -7.12 -14.46
C LEU A 387 12.71 -6.15 -14.74
N VAL A 388 12.41 -4.93 -15.22
CA VAL A 388 13.45 -3.92 -15.51
C VAL A 388 14.22 -3.58 -14.25
N ARG A 389 13.50 -3.41 -13.14
CA ARG A 389 14.08 -2.99 -11.86
C ARG A 389 14.82 -4.11 -11.13
N THR A 390 14.40 -5.37 -11.26
CA THR A 390 15.17 -6.49 -10.67
C THR A 390 16.53 -6.69 -11.33
N LYS A 391 16.70 -6.26 -12.59
CA LYS A 391 17.99 -6.23 -13.28
C LYS A 391 18.90 -5.08 -12.81
N GLU A 392 18.33 -3.91 -12.51
CA GLU A 392 19.06 -2.76 -11.98
C GLU A 392 19.57 -2.99 -10.54
N ASP A 393 18.83 -3.78 -9.76
CA ASP A 393 19.18 -4.17 -8.37
C ASP A 393 20.25 -5.28 -8.29
N GLN A 394 20.76 -5.79 -9.41
CA GLN A 394 21.94 -6.66 -9.38
C GLN A 394 23.18 -5.77 -9.27
N PRO A 395 23.95 -5.83 -8.16
CA PRO A 395 25.29 -5.27 -8.21
C PRO A 395 26.00 -5.94 -9.38
N LEU A 396 26.69 -5.14 -10.21
CA LEU A 396 27.62 -5.59 -11.24
C LEU A 396 28.64 -6.56 -10.59
N LEU A 397 28.28 -7.82 -10.49
CA LEU A 397 29.15 -8.95 -10.16
C LEU A 397 29.68 -9.55 -11.47
N LEU A 398 30.16 -8.68 -12.35
CA LEU A 398 30.97 -9.03 -13.50
C LEU A 398 32.06 -7.96 -13.64
N GLY A 399 33.28 -8.36 -13.27
CA GLY A 399 34.49 -7.57 -13.24
C GLY A 399 35.52 -8.27 -12.37
#